data_AF-A0A8T7B6X8-F1
#
_entry.id   AF-A0A8T7B6X8-F1
#
_cell.length_a   1.000
_cell.length_b   1.000
_cell.length_c   1.000
_cell.angle_alpha   90.00
_cell.angle_beta   90.00
_cell.angle_gamma   90.00
#
_symmetry.space_group_name_H-M   'P 1'
#
loop_
_entity.id
_entity.type
_entity.pdbx_description
1 polymer ?
#
loop_
_entity_poly.entity_id
_entity_poly.type
_entity_poly.pdbx_seq_one_letter_code
_entity_poly.pdbx_strand_id
1 'polypeptide(L)'
;MQTENDAVSRDSFWKTLSRSCGTARDRRNQLIFTGWMFAWGISWIAAQRWLQSGKPDGAVAWLITVSPLIFAALALYYYLRFLRQTDEMVRRIQVEGLAFGFGIGVFYMLAIQIFQAAEILHGDIADATAVMFISWAVGIVLGTWRYR
;
A
#
# COMPACT_ATOMS: atom_id res chain seq x y z
N MET A 1 -14.59 25.48 26.27
CA MET A 1 -15.23 25.65 24.94
C MET A 1 -14.33 25.23 23.77
N GLN A 2 -12.99 25.16 23.90
CA GLN A 2 -12.12 24.77 22.79
C GLN A 2 -12.03 23.24 22.55
N THR A 3 -12.29 22.43 23.59
CA THR A 3 -12.21 20.96 23.54
C THR A 3 -13.39 20.27 22.83
N GLU A 4 -14.52 20.97 22.69
CA GLU A 4 -15.74 20.40 22.09
C GLU A 4 -15.68 20.42 20.55
N ASN A 5 -14.98 21.41 19.97
CA ASN A 5 -14.84 21.56 18.52
C ASN A 5 -13.84 20.54 17.92
N ASP A 6 -12.80 20.17 18.67
CA ASP A 6 -11.81 19.16 18.27
C ASP A 6 -12.39 17.73 18.28
N ALA A 7 -13.32 17.46 19.19
CA ALA A 7 -14.02 16.18 19.27
C ALA A 7 -14.97 15.98 18.09
N VAL A 8 -15.71 17.02 17.68
CA VAL A 8 -16.58 16.99 16.50
C VAL A 8 -15.78 16.83 15.20
N SER A 9 -14.59 17.44 15.10
CA SER A 9 -13.68 17.29 13.97
C SER A 9 -13.11 15.86 13.84
N ARG A 10 -12.65 15.24 14.94
CA ARG A 10 -12.15 13.85 14.92
C ARG A 10 -13.26 12.83 14.66
N ASP A 11 -14.44 13.01 15.23
CA ASP A 11 -15.55 12.08 15.03
C ASP A 11 -16.13 12.19 13.61
N SER A 12 -16.13 13.40 13.03
CA SER A 12 -16.38 13.65 11.62
C SER A 12 -15.32 13.00 10.73
N PHE A 13 -14.04 13.06 11.10
CA PHE A 13 -12.91 12.46 10.36
C PHE A 13 -13.01 10.93 10.28
N TRP A 14 -13.30 10.24 11.39
CA TRP A 14 -13.48 8.79 11.39
C TRP A 14 -14.78 8.34 10.72
N LYS A 15 -15.88 9.09 10.86
CA LYS A 15 -17.11 8.89 10.07
C LYS A 15 -16.91 9.20 8.58
N THR A 16 -15.96 10.09 8.27
CA THR A 16 -15.53 10.47 6.92
C THR A 16 -14.69 9.40 6.26
N LEU A 17 -13.82 8.73 7.01
CA LEU A 17 -13.08 7.55 6.55
C LEU A 17 -13.98 6.31 6.43
N SER A 18 -15.01 6.19 7.25
CA SER A 18 -15.89 5.01 7.27
C SER A 18 -17.09 5.08 6.33
N ARG A 19 -17.45 6.27 5.82
CA ARG A 19 -18.32 6.41 4.63
C ARG A 19 -17.51 6.06 3.39
N SER A 20 -17.26 4.78 3.20
CA SER A 20 -16.75 4.22 1.95
C SER A 20 -17.68 4.67 0.82
N CYS A 21 -17.23 5.63 0.00
CA CYS A 21 -17.84 5.89 -1.30
C CYS A 21 -17.75 4.59 -2.09
N GLY A 22 -18.90 3.99 -2.38
CA GLY A 22 -18.98 2.76 -3.17
C GLY A 22 -20.14 1.87 -2.76
N THR A 23 -20.53 1.00 -3.67
CA THR A 23 -21.55 -0.02 -3.43
C THR A 23 -21.07 -1.06 -2.40
N ALA A 24 -21.97 -1.85 -1.83
CA ALA A 24 -21.59 -2.98 -0.97
C ALA A 24 -20.60 -3.95 -1.64
N ARG A 25 -20.66 -4.03 -2.98
CA ARG A 25 -19.74 -4.81 -3.81
C ARG A 25 -18.33 -4.21 -3.83
N ASP A 26 -18.20 -2.90 -3.95
CA ASP A 26 -16.90 -2.21 -3.93
C ASP A 26 -16.20 -2.42 -2.60
N ARG A 27 -16.94 -2.28 -1.50
CA ARG A 27 -16.42 -2.53 -0.15
C ARG A 27 -15.92 -3.96 0.01
N ARG A 28 -16.67 -4.95 -0.49
CA ARG A 28 -16.24 -6.36 -0.45
C ARG A 28 -14.97 -6.58 -1.26
N ASN A 29 -14.91 -6.04 -2.48
CA ASN A 29 -13.73 -6.18 -3.34
C ASN A 29 -12.50 -5.50 -2.72
N GLN A 30 -12.68 -4.32 -2.13
CA GLN A 30 -11.63 -3.61 -1.42
C GLN A 30 -11.13 -4.42 -0.22
N LEU A 31 -12.02 -4.99 0.59
CA LEU A 31 -11.63 -5.85 1.72
C LEU A 31 -10.87 -7.10 1.27
N ILE A 32 -11.27 -7.72 0.16
CA ILE A 32 -10.55 -8.87 -0.40
C ILE A 32 -9.14 -8.46 -0.83
N PHE A 33 -9.02 -7.36 -1.57
CA PHE A 33 -7.72 -6.81 -1.97
C PHE A 33 -6.84 -6.48 -0.76
N THR A 34 -7.38 -5.78 0.24
CA THR A 34 -6.68 -5.47 1.49
C THR A 34 -6.25 -6.73 2.23
N GLY A 35 -7.09 -7.77 2.27
CA GLY A 35 -6.73 -9.07 2.82
C GLY A 35 -5.52 -9.70 2.12
N TRP A 36 -5.48 -9.68 0.78
CA TRP A 36 -4.33 -10.18 0.03
C TRP A 36 -3.07 -9.32 0.20
N MET A 37 -3.21 -8.00 0.36
CA MET A 37 -2.08 -7.12 0.71
C MET A 37 -1.46 -7.48 2.07
N PHE A 38 -2.29 -7.78 3.07
CA PHE A 38 -1.79 -8.24 4.37
C PHE A 38 -1.15 -9.63 4.27
N ALA A 39 -1.78 -10.57 3.56
CA ALA A 39 -1.20 -11.89 3.32
C ALA A 39 0.17 -11.78 2.65
N TRP A 40 0.29 -10.91 1.65
CA TRP A 40 1.56 -10.60 1.00
C TRP A 40 2.59 -10.03 1.99
N GLY A 41 2.26 -8.96 2.72
CA GLY A 41 3.19 -8.35 3.68
C GLY A 41 3.66 -9.32 4.77
N ILE A 42 2.76 -10.12 5.32
CA ILE A 42 3.09 -11.15 6.31
C ILE A 42 4.00 -12.22 5.70
N SER A 43 3.67 -12.71 4.50
CA SER A 43 4.49 -13.71 3.81
C SER A 43 5.90 -13.20 3.51
N TRP A 44 6.04 -11.94 3.12
CA TRP A 44 7.34 -11.31 2.84
C TRP A 44 8.20 -11.24 4.10
N ILE A 45 7.63 -10.74 5.20
CA ILE A 45 8.34 -10.65 6.50
C ILE A 45 8.73 -12.05 6.99
N ALA A 46 7.82 -13.02 6.89
CA ALA A 46 8.08 -14.40 7.29
C ALA A 46 9.21 -15.02 6.44
N ALA A 47 9.18 -14.83 5.11
CA ALA A 47 10.21 -15.32 4.21
C ALA A 47 11.58 -14.70 4.51
N GLN A 48 11.64 -13.38 4.71
CA GLN A 48 12.88 -12.68 5.07
C GLN A 48 13.45 -13.18 6.40
N ARG A 49 12.64 -13.26 7.46
CA ARG A 49 13.06 -13.75 8.78
C ARG A 49 13.55 -15.19 8.72
N TRP A 50 12.88 -16.03 7.93
CA TRP A 50 13.25 -17.43 7.78
C TRP A 50 14.56 -17.59 7.00
N LEU A 51 14.73 -16.90 5.88
CA LEU A 51 15.96 -16.94 5.07
C LEU A 51 17.18 -16.46 5.86
N GLN A 52 17.02 -15.44 6.72
CA GLN A 52 18.09 -14.92 7.58
C GLN A 52 18.47 -15.88 8.72
N SER A 53 17.67 -16.92 9.01
CA SER A 53 17.95 -17.88 10.11
C SER A 53 19.02 -18.93 9.77
N GLY A 54 19.61 -18.88 8.58
CA GLY A 54 20.75 -19.74 8.20
C GLY A 54 20.38 -21.17 7.78
N LYS A 55 19.11 -21.43 7.40
CA LYS A 55 18.63 -22.76 6.98
C LYS A 55 18.03 -22.85 5.56
N PRO A 56 18.63 -22.35 4.47
CA PRO A 56 18.03 -22.53 3.16
C PRO A 56 18.69 -23.70 2.42
N ASP A 57 18.06 -24.88 2.46
CA ASP A 57 18.26 -25.90 1.42
C ASP A 57 16.97 -26.69 1.16
N GLY A 58 16.78 -27.08 -0.10
CA GLY A 58 15.69 -27.95 -0.55
C GLY A 58 14.37 -27.26 -0.92
N ALA A 59 13.34 -28.06 -1.17
CA ALA A 59 12.06 -27.62 -1.71
C ALA A 59 11.32 -26.61 -0.82
N VAL A 60 11.53 -26.66 0.50
CA VAL A 60 10.89 -25.74 1.46
C VAL A 60 11.41 -24.31 1.27
N ALA A 61 12.71 -24.14 1.02
CA ALA A 61 13.29 -22.82 0.75
C ALA A 61 12.67 -22.18 -0.50
N TRP A 62 12.45 -22.99 -1.54
CA TRP A 62 11.76 -22.56 -2.76
C TRP A 62 10.31 -22.15 -2.50
N LEU A 63 9.53 -22.96 -1.78
CA LEU A 63 8.14 -22.63 -1.45
C LEU A 63 8.03 -21.33 -0.67
N ILE A 64 8.89 -21.15 0.34
CA ILE A 64 8.90 -19.93 1.16
C ILE A 64 9.30 -18.71 0.32
N THR A 65 10.31 -18.83 -0.54
CA THR A 65 10.80 -17.73 -1.38
C THR A 65 9.77 -17.31 -2.44
N VAL A 66 9.03 -18.27 -3.00
CA VAL A 66 8.01 -18.01 -4.04
C VAL A 66 6.69 -17.52 -3.44
N SER A 67 6.38 -17.87 -2.19
CA SER A 67 5.09 -17.54 -1.57
C SER A 67 4.70 -16.04 -1.62
N PRO A 68 5.60 -15.07 -1.38
CA PRO A 68 5.24 -13.66 -1.46
C PRO A 68 4.92 -13.23 -2.88
N LEU A 69 5.55 -13.82 -3.90
CA LEU A 69 5.23 -13.51 -5.31
C LEU A 69 3.81 -13.95 -5.65
N ILE A 70 3.38 -15.13 -5.16
CA ILE A 70 2.01 -15.62 -5.37
C ILE A 70 1.00 -14.67 -4.69
N PHE A 71 1.24 -14.30 -3.44
CA PHE A 71 0.35 -13.38 -2.73
C PHE A 71 0.32 -11.99 -3.35
N ALA A 72 1.45 -11.48 -3.85
CA ALA A 72 1.53 -10.23 -4.60
C ALA A 72 0.70 -10.30 -5.90
N ALA A 73 0.82 -11.40 -6.67
CA ALA A 73 0.06 -11.60 -7.88
C ALA A 73 -1.45 -11.66 -7.61
N LEU A 74 -1.86 -12.33 -6.53
CA LEU A 74 -3.26 -12.36 -6.09
C LEU A 74 -3.74 -10.97 -5.66
N ALA A 75 -2.97 -10.24 -4.85
CA ALA A 75 -3.30 -8.87 -4.48
C ALA A 75 -3.49 -7.98 -5.71
N LEU A 76 -2.58 -8.06 -6.69
CA LEU A 76 -2.67 -7.32 -7.95
C LEU A 76 -3.93 -7.71 -8.75
N TYR A 77 -4.21 -9.02 -8.88
CA TYR A 77 -5.41 -9.49 -9.57
C TYR A 77 -6.69 -8.90 -8.96
N TYR A 78 -6.82 -8.95 -7.63
CA TYR A 78 -7.98 -8.41 -6.92
C TYR A 78 -8.03 -6.88 -6.95
N TYR A 79 -6.90 -6.19 -6.95
CA TYR A 79 -6.83 -4.75 -7.15
C TYR A 79 -7.35 -4.35 -8.53
N LEU A 80 -6.89 -5.02 -9.59
CA LEU A 80 -7.36 -4.76 -10.96
C LEU A 80 -8.85 -5.08 -11.12
N ARG A 81 -9.33 -6.15 -10.48
CA ARG A 81 -10.75 -6.49 -10.43
C ARG A 81 -11.56 -5.41 -9.71
N PHE A 82 -11.07 -4.89 -8.60
CA PHE A 82 -11.68 -3.79 -7.85
C PHE A 82 -11.77 -2.52 -8.74
N LEU A 83 -10.66 -2.09 -9.33
CA LEU A 83 -10.63 -0.92 -10.23
C LEU A 83 -11.59 -1.01 -11.41
N ARG A 84 -11.84 -2.22 -11.94
CA ARG A 84 -12.78 -2.43 -13.06
C ARG A 84 -14.25 -2.40 -12.64
N GLN A 85 -14.55 -2.67 -11.37
CA GLN A 85 -15.93 -2.82 -10.88
C GLN A 85 -16.45 -1.60 -10.13
N THR A 86 -15.55 -0.69 -9.79
CA THR A 86 -15.82 0.50 -9.02
C THR A 86 -16.19 1.69 -9.91
N ASP A 87 -16.98 2.59 -9.34
CA ASP A 87 -17.41 3.84 -9.99
C ASP A 87 -16.23 4.70 -10.47
N GLU A 88 -16.43 5.47 -11.54
CA GLU A 88 -15.36 6.25 -12.19
C GLU A 88 -14.62 7.19 -11.24
N MET A 89 -15.35 7.79 -10.30
CA MET A 89 -14.78 8.71 -9.30
C MET A 89 -13.79 7.99 -8.37
N VAL A 90 -14.18 6.86 -7.80
CA VAL A 90 -13.31 6.11 -6.89
C VAL A 90 -12.15 5.48 -7.67
N ARG A 91 -12.40 4.99 -8.89
CA ARG A 91 -11.34 4.51 -9.79
C ARG A 91 -10.31 5.61 -10.06
N ARG A 92 -10.76 6.85 -10.31
CA ARG A 92 -9.89 8.00 -10.52
C ARG A 92 -9.05 8.31 -9.29
N ILE A 93 -9.65 8.34 -8.09
CA ILE A 93 -8.92 8.56 -6.83
C ILE A 93 -7.83 7.49 -6.64
N GLN A 94 -8.14 6.22 -6.91
CA GLN A 94 -7.18 5.13 -6.78
C GLN A 94 -6.01 5.24 -7.78
N VAL A 95 -6.31 5.59 -9.04
CA VAL A 95 -5.29 5.78 -10.08
C VAL A 95 -4.43 7.01 -9.81
N GLU A 96 -5.02 8.13 -9.40
CA GLU A 96 -4.28 9.34 -9.01
C GLU A 96 -3.41 9.09 -7.79
N GLY A 97 -3.93 8.39 -6.78
CA GLY A 97 -3.16 7.93 -5.64
C GLY A 97 -1.98 7.05 -6.07
N LEU A 98 -2.21 6.08 -6.96
CA LEU A 98 -1.18 5.18 -7.47
C LEU A 98 -0.07 5.94 -8.20
N ALA A 99 -0.46 6.91 -9.05
CA ALA A 99 0.48 7.76 -9.76
C ALA A 99 1.32 8.61 -8.80
N PHE A 100 0.70 9.13 -7.74
CA PHE A 100 1.39 9.89 -6.70
C PHE A 100 2.39 9.02 -5.91
N GLY A 101 1.95 7.83 -5.49
CA GLY A 101 2.81 6.85 -4.82
C GLY A 101 4.00 6.45 -5.69
N PHE A 102 3.73 6.05 -6.94
CA PHE A 102 4.76 5.68 -7.91
C PHE A 102 5.75 6.82 -8.17
N GLY A 103 5.26 8.03 -8.42
CA GLY A 103 6.09 9.19 -8.68
C GLY A 103 7.05 9.51 -7.52
N ILE A 104 6.55 9.50 -6.29
CA ILE A 104 7.40 9.73 -5.10
C ILE A 104 8.35 8.55 -4.87
N GLY A 105 7.91 7.32 -5.07
CA GLY A 105 8.75 6.13 -4.96
C GLY A 105 9.94 6.16 -5.91
N VAL A 106 9.70 6.46 -7.19
CA VAL A 106 10.75 6.60 -8.20
C VAL A 106 11.66 7.78 -7.86
N PHE A 107 11.11 8.93 -7.47
CA PHE A 107 11.91 10.08 -7.05
C PHE A 107 12.83 9.73 -5.87
N TYR A 108 12.32 9.02 -4.86
CA TYR A 108 13.10 8.55 -3.72
C TYR A 108 14.21 7.59 -4.15
N MET A 109 13.91 6.60 -5.00
CA MET A 109 14.92 5.66 -5.52
C MET A 109 16.05 6.36 -6.28
N LEU A 110 15.74 7.38 -7.07
CA LEU A 110 16.76 8.16 -7.78
C LEU A 110 17.57 9.03 -6.82
N ALA A 111 16.91 9.69 -5.87
CA ALA A 111 17.57 10.53 -4.86
C ALA A 111 18.53 9.70 -4.00
N ILE A 112 18.08 8.55 -3.49
CA ILE A 112 18.90 7.71 -2.62
C ILE A 112 20.13 7.15 -3.36
N GLN A 113 20.03 6.84 -4.66
CA GLN A 113 21.20 6.44 -5.44
C GLN A 113 22.26 7.54 -5.53
N ILE A 114 21.85 8.81 -5.71
CA ILE A 114 22.79 9.94 -5.73
C ILE A 114 23.46 10.10 -4.35
N PHE A 115 22.68 9.99 -3.26
CA PHE A 115 23.23 10.08 -1.91
C PHE A 115 24.15 8.91 -1.57
N GLN A 116 23.89 7.70 -2.07
CA GLN A 116 24.78 6.55 -1.92
C GLN A 116 26.08 6.73 -2.69
N ALA A 117 26.02 7.25 -3.92
CA ALA A 117 27.20 7.56 -4.71
C ALA A 117 28.09 8.64 -4.06
N ALA A 118 27.49 9.52 -3.25
CA ALA A 118 28.19 10.52 -2.46
C ALA A 118 28.61 10.02 -1.05
N GLU A 119 28.35 8.75 -0.72
CA GLU A 119 28.60 8.15 0.60
C GLU A 119 27.91 8.87 1.79
N ILE A 120 26.86 9.64 1.52
CA ILE A 120 26.14 10.44 2.53
C ILE A 120 25.08 9.61 3.26
N LEU A 121 24.30 8.83 2.51
CA LEU A 121 23.15 8.09 3.03
C LEU A 121 23.02 6.75 2.33
N HIS A 122 22.80 5.70 3.11
CA HIS A 122 22.50 4.36 2.62
C HIS A 122 21.01 4.08 2.80
N GLY A 123 20.42 3.40 1.82
CA GLY A 123 19.00 3.04 1.87
C GLY A 123 18.74 1.76 1.09
N ASP A 124 17.74 1.00 1.52
CA ASP A 124 17.36 -0.26 0.92
C ASP A 124 16.14 -0.10 -0.01
N ILE A 125 15.93 -1.06 -0.90
CA ILE A 125 14.73 -1.20 -1.74
C ILE A 125 13.47 -1.31 -0.85
N ALA A 126 13.60 -1.89 0.34
CA ALA A 126 12.53 -1.93 1.33
C ALA A 126 12.06 -0.52 1.73
N ASP A 127 12.98 0.43 1.90
CA ASP A 127 12.66 1.82 2.27
C ASP A 127 11.90 2.52 1.15
N ALA A 128 12.36 2.34 -0.09
CA ALA A 128 11.69 2.89 -1.26
C ALA A 128 10.26 2.34 -1.43
N THR A 129 10.10 1.04 -1.14
CA THR A 129 8.79 0.39 -1.16
C THR A 129 7.85 0.97 -0.09
N ALA A 130 8.35 1.19 1.13
CA ALA A 130 7.60 1.81 2.22
C ALA A 130 7.19 3.25 1.87
N VAL A 131 8.12 4.06 1.35
CA VAL A 131 7.85 5.44 0.90
C VAL A 131 6.77 5.46 -0.18
N MET A 132 6.83 4.53 -1.14
CA MET A 132 5.82 4.41 -2.20
C MET A 132 4.43 4.09 -1.62
N PHE A 133 4.31 3.15 -0.68
CA PHE A 133 3.04 2.78 -0.05
C PHE A 133 2.45 3.91 0.81
N ILE A 134 3.28 4.58 1.60
CA ILE A 134 2.84 5.72 2.43
C ILE A 134 2.34 6.84 1.52
N SER A 135 3.10 7.15 0.48
CA SER A 135 2.74 8.18 -0.50
C SER A 135 1.44 7.83 -1.22
N TRP A 136 1.27 6.57 -1.66
CA TRP A 136 0.03 6.08 -2.24
C TRP A 136 -1.18 6.29 -1.31
N ALA A 137 -1.05 5.92 -0.02
CA ALA A 137 -2.09 6.13 0.97
C ALA A 137 -2.44 7.62 1.15
N VAL A 138 -1.42 8.49 1.21
CA VAL A 138 -1.61 9.95 1.25
C VAL A 138 -2.35 10.44 0.00
N GLY A 139 -1.97 9.96 -1.19
CA GLY A 139 -2.62 10.32 -2.45
C GLY A 139 -4.11 9.95 -2.48
N ILE A 140 -4.47 8.77 -1.94
CA ILE A 140 -5.87 8.36 -1.79
C ILE A 140 -6.62 9.30 -0.82
N VAL A 141 -6.03 9.62 0.34
CA VAL A 141 -6.65 10.52 1.33
C VAL A 141 -6.89 11.90 0.73
N LEU A 142 -5.88 12.48 0.06
CA LEU A 142 -6.00 13.79 -0.59
C LEU A 142 -7.03 13.78 -1.71
N GLY A 143 -7.05 12.75 -2.56
CA GLY A 143 -8.06 12.59 -3.60
C GLY A 143 -9.47 12.50 -3.01
N THR A 144 -9.65 11.74 -1.93
CA THR A 144 -10.93 11.61 -1.22
C THR A 144 -11.41 12.93 -0.63
N TRP A 145 -10.49 13.80 -0.20
CA TRP A 145 -10.85 15.14 0.30
C TRP A 145 -11.18 16.12 -0.83
N ARG A 146 -10.49 16.02 -1.97
CA ARG A 146 -10.65 16.95 -3.10
C ARG A 146 -11.95 16.76 -3.87
N TYR A 147 -12.41 15.52 -4.04
CA TYR A 147 -13.60 15.22 -4.84
C TYR A 147 -14.90 15.17 -4.01
N ARG A 148 -14.87 15.67 -2.78
CA ARG A 148 -16.09 15.98 -2.01
C ARG A 148 -16.67 17.31 -2.47
#